data_AF-A0A5B8FHW8-F1
#
_entry.id   AF-A0A5B8FHW8-F1
#
_cell.length_a   1.000
_cell.length_b   1.000
_cell.length_c   1.000
_cell.angle_alpha   90.00
_cell.angle_beta   90.00
_cell.angle_gamma   90.00
#
_symmetry.space_group_name_H-M   'P 1'
#
loop_
_entity.id
_entity.type
_entity.pdbx_description
1 polymer ?
#
loop_
_entity_poly.entity_id
_entity_poly.type
_entity_poly.pdbx_seq_one_letter_code
_entity_poly.pdbx_strand_id
1 'polypeptide(L)'
;MFLRHRKILPALRRNIGAGAGQSPAKARSLAPDQSWPRPGHKAPRPGKASLTSDARPPEDTGSPATPAAAPREAELRLGIVLRRIPSKNRWVSHVWRAVAVLPGAPPADWVLLREEDGAQEYHAATMPLVLHRSEAESYRVALAGRPRTVWVVLRPAPPGAAQDIAVRLVTASPFEAQDYMESGEELVEPVPMPEALEAWIAAFTDAQPDGPAFVKRRRVPHAPAAEDGLGDRRIAQESDVYRAPSSLRDRKDMP
;
A
#
# COMPACT_ATOMS: atom_id res chain seq x y z
N MET A 1 -12.84 -57.31 -21.55
CA MET A 1 -12.32 -58.11 -22.68
C MET A 1 -12.13 -57.17 -23.87
N PHE A 2 -10.90 -57.07 -24.37
CA PHE A 2 -10.42 -56.35 -25.56
C PHE A 2 -10.27 -54.81 -25.58
N LEU A 3 -9.03 -54.42 -25.25
CA LEU A 3 -8.22 -53.33 -25.82
C LEU A 3 -8.40 -53.14 -27.34
N ARG A 4 -8.39 -51.87 -27.79
CA ARG A 4 -7.62 -51.49 -29.00
C ARG A 4 -6.96 -50.12 -28.83
N HIS A 5 -5.66 -50.17 -28.54
CA HIS A 5 -4.68 -49.12 -28.82
C HIS A 5 -4.63 -48.79 -30.32
N ARG A 6 -4.54 -47.51 -30.66
CA ARG A 6 -3.85 -47.07 -31.88
C ARG A 6 -2.90 -45.91 -31.55
N LYS A 7 -1.61 -46.25 -31.52
CA LYS A 7 -0.46 -45.35 -31.62
C LYS A 7 -0.35 -44.87 -33.07
N ILE A 8 -0.14 -43.56 -33.29
CA ILE A 8 0.49 -43.04 -34.51
C ILE A 8 1.40 -41.85 -34.12
N LEU A 9 2.70 -42.04 -34.34
CA LEU A 9 3.84 -41.12 -34.44
C LEU A 9 4.89 -41.91 -35.25
N PRO A 10 5.88 -41.34 -35.99
CA PRO A 10 6.56 -40.05 -35.72
C PRO A 10 7.07 -39.27 -36.98
N ALA A 11 7.93 -38.27 -36.70
CA ALA A 11 8.88 -37.54 -37.58
C ALA A 11 8.32 -36.25 -38.23
N LEU A 12 9.04 -35.11 -38.26
CA LEU A 12 10.44 -34.96 -38.65
C LEU A 12 11.01 -33.55 -38.30
N ARG A 13 12.32 -33.52 -37.91
CA ARG A 13 13.35 -32.44 -38.00
C ARG A 13 13.13 -31.12 -37.22
N ARG A 14 13.87 -30.83 -36.14
CA ARG A 14 15.29 -30.36 -36.08
C ARG A 14 15.68 -29.36 -37.17
N ASN A 15 15.80 -28.08 -36.78
CA ASN A 15 16.80 -27.20 -37.37
C ASN A 15 17.73 -26.67 -36.26
N ILE A 16 19.02 -26.88 -36.48
CA ILE A 16 20.17 -26.48 -35.69
C ILE A 16 20.93 -25.48 -36.56
N GLY A 17 21.21 -24.30 -36.03
CA GLY A 17 22.19 -23.35 -36.55
C GLY A 17 22.38 -22.28 -35.45
N ALA A 18 23.39 -22.35 -34.58
CA ALA A 18 24.83 -22.22 -34.79
C ALA A 18 25.20 -20.83 -35.37
N GLY A 19 25.87 -20.00 -34.56
CA GLY A 19 26.58 -18.82 -35.07
C GLY A 19 26.92 -17.75 -34.03
N ALA A 20 28.12 -17.87 -33.45
CA ALA A 20 28.98 -16.85 -32.83
C ALA A 20 28.39 -15.93 -31.73
N GLY A 21 28.88 -15.92 -30.48
CA GLY A 21 30.29 -15.91 -30.10
C GLY A 21 30.85 -14.49 -30.21
N GLN A 22 30.72 -13.69 -29.15
CA GLN A 22 31.66 -12.63 -28.78
C GLN A 22 31.35 -12.05 -27.39
N SER A 23 32.34 -12.13 -26.53
CA SER A 23 32.49 -11.43 -25.25
C SER A 23 34.00 -11.19 -25.09
N PRO A 24 34.49 -10.27 -24.26
CA PRO A 24 34.11 -8.86 -24.08
C PRO A 24 35.35 -7.95 -24.27
N ALA A 25 35.20 -6.76 -24.87
CA ALA A 25 36.29 -5.79 -24.95
C ALA A 25 36.14 -4.72 -23.86
N LYS A 26 37.05 -4.77 -22.88
CA LYS A 26 37.37 -3.68 -21.95
C LYS A 26 37.81 -2.43 -22.74
N ALA A 27 37.15 -1.31 -22.53
CA ALA A 27 37.68 0.02 -22.79
C ALA A 27 37.36 0.88 -21.56
N ARG A 28 38.34 1.01 -20.65
CA ARG A 28 39.11 2.24 -20.43
C ARG A 28 38.23 3.43 -20.02
N SER A 29 38.17 3.61 -18.71
CA SER A 29 37.85 4.85 -18.01
C SER A 29 38.61 6.05 -18.58
N LEU A 30 37.89 7.03 -19.13
CA LEU A 30 38.34 8.42 -19.18
C LEU A 30 37.54 9.20 -18.14
N ALA A 31 38.21 9.56 -17.04
CA ALA A 31 37.72 10.58 -16.13
C ALA A 31 37.86 11.95 -16.80
N PRO A 32 36.85 12.84 -16.71
CA PRO A 32 37.01 14.23 -17.13
C PRO A 32 37.84 15.01 -16.11
N ASP A 33 38.86 15.67 -16.65
CA ASP A 33 39.67 16.74 -16.07
C ASP A 33 38.78 17.83 -15.44
N GLN A 34 38.63 17.79 -14.12
CA GLN A 34 38.02 18.87 -13.33
C GLN A 34 39.14 19.76 -12.78
N SER A 35 39.57 20.70 -13.61
CA SER A 35 40.37 21.85 -13.19
C SER A 35 39.49 22.82 -12.41
N TRP A 36 39.74 22.96 -11.10
CA TRP A 36 39.12 23.99 -10.26
C TRP A 36 39.83 25.34 -10.47
N PRO A 37 39.11 26.45 -10.75
CA PRO A 37 39.75 27.77 -10.83
C PRO A 37 40.16 28.27 -9.43
N ARG A 38 41.37 28.83 -9.35
CA ARG A 38 41.94 29.47 -8.14
C ARG A 38 41.24 30.80 -7.82
N PRO A 39 41.12 31.18 -6.54
CA PRO A 39 40.40 32.39 -6.14
C PRO A 39 41.31 33.63 -6.26
N GLY A 40 40.88 34.60 -7.07
CA GLY A 40 41.55 35.88 -7.18
C GLY A 40 40.63 36.90 -7.85
N HIS A 41 40.08 37.81 -7.05
CA HIS A 41 39.97 39.26 -7.25
C HIS A 41 38.79 39.83 -6.45
N LYS A 42 39.13 40.75 -5.54
CA LYS A 42 38.20 41.48 -4.68
C LYS A 42 37.26 42.35 -5.53
N ALA A 43 35.95 42.17 -5.35
CA ALA A 43 34.96 43.13 -5.81
C ALA A 43 34.95 44.40 -4.92
N PRO A 44 34.76 45.60 -5.47
CA PRO A 44 34.69 46.84 -4.70
C PRO A 44 33.38 46.92 -3.90
N ARG A 45 33.50 47.45 -2.68
CA ARG A 45 32.39 47.68 -1.73
C ARG A 45 31.44 48.76 -2.26
N PRO A 46 30.11 48.54 -2.31
CA PRO A 46 29.17 49.63 -2.52
C PRO A 46 29.05 50.50 -1.27
N GLY A 47 28.94 51.82 -1.50
CA GLY A 47 28.94 52.87 -0.50
C GLY A 47 27.77 52.83 0.48
N LYS A 48 27.99 53.45 1.64
CA LYS A 48 27.01 53.59 2.71
C LYS A 48 25.90 54.55 2.29
N ALA A 49 24.71 54.03 2.01
CA ALA A 49 23.48 54.82 1.96
C ALA A 49 22.87 54.86 3.36
N SER A 50 22.64 56.08 3.84
CA SER A 50 22.14 56.43 5.15
C SER A 50 20.73 55.90 5.39
N LEU A 51 20.55 55.21 6.52
CA LEU A 51 19.25 54.85 7.09
C LEU A 51 18.60 56.10 7.68
N THR A 52 17.60 56.67 7.01
CA THR A 52 16.58 57.49 7.65
C THR A 52 15.42 56.57 8.02
N SER A 53 15.37 56.23 9.31
CA SER A 53 14.27 55.56 9.98
C SER A 53 13.11 56.54 10.12
N ASP A 54 12.02 56.36 9.35
CA ASP A 54 10.66 56.59 9.86
C ASP A 54 9.62 55.97 8.92
N ALA A 55 9.25 54.71 9.18
CA ALA A 55 8.04 54.10 8.63
C ALA A 55 7.62 52.94 9.54
N ARG A 56 6.56 53.18 10.32
CA ARG A 56 5.84 52.20 11.14
C ARG A 56 5.29 51.09 10.23
N PRO A 57 5.62 49.80 10.44
CA PRO A 57 5.01 48.73 9.66
C PRO A 57 3.52 48.60 10.02
N PRO A 58 2.62 48.30 9.07
CA PRO A 58 1.27 47.91 9.41
C PRO A 58 1.33 46.58 10.19
N GLU A 59 0.66 46.55 11.33
CA GLU A 59 0.42 45.33 12.11
C GLU A 59 -0.51 44.41 11.32
N ASP A 60 0.06 43.61 10.43
CA ASP A 60 -0.61 42.43 9.88
C ASP A 60 -0.44 41.29 10.88
N THR A 61 -1.33 41.24 11.88
CA THR A 61 -1.44 40.13 12.83
C THR A 61 -2.13 38.93 12.17
N GLY A 62 -1.64 38.53 11.00
CA GLY A 62 -1.90 37.23 10.41
C GLY A 62 -0.95 36.22 11.04
N SER A 63 -1.28 35.76 12.26
CA SER A 63 -0.66 34.54 12.81
C SER A 63 -0.69 33.47 11.72
N PRO A 64 0.43 32.78 11.37
CA PRO A 64 0.36 31.73 10.37
C PRO A 64 -0.67 30.73 10.89
N ALA A 65 -1.77 30.57 10.16
CA ALA A 65 -2.75 29.55 10.45
C ALA A 65 -1.97 28.24 10.54
N THR A 66 -1.94 27.61 11.72
CA THR A 66 -1.47 26.24 11.88
C THR A 66 -2.06 25.46 10.73
N PRO A 67 -1.26 24.80 9.86
CA PRO A 67 -1.81 24.10 8.72
C PRO A 67 -2.86 23.14 9.24
N ALA A 68 -4.10 23.31 8.78
CA ALA A 68 -5.21 22.50 9.21
C ALA A 68 -4.78 21.02 9.07
N ALA A 69 -4.85 20.28 10.16
CA ALA A 69 -4.39 18.90 10.18
C ALA A 69 -5.12 18.12 9.08
N ALA A 70 -4.37 17.33 8.30
CA ALA A 70 -4.91 16.54 7.21
C ALA A 70 -6.11 15.67 7.67
N PRO A 71 -7.14 15.52 6.83
CA PRO A 71 -8.32 14.75 7.20
C PRO A 71 -7.94 13.30 7.51
N ARG A 72 -8.47 12.75 8.62
CA ARG A 72 -8.25 11.35 9.01
C ARG A 72 -9.04 10.37 8.15
N GLU A 73 -10.18 10.83 7.65
CA GLU A 73 -11.14 10.05 6.89
C GLU A 73 -11.80 10.96 5.84
N ALA A 74 -12.17 10.39 4.70
CA ALA A 74 -13.00 11.04 3.70
C ALA A 74 -13.97 10.02 3.10
N GLU A 75 -15.23 10.43 2.89
CA GLU A 75 -16.28 9.57 2.33
C GLU A 75 -16.81 10.16 1.03
N LEU A 76 -17.02 9.30 0.04
CA LEU A 76 -17.70 9.63 -1.21
C LEU A 76 -18.70 8.54 -1.58
N ARG A 77 -19.94 8.92 -1.90
CA ARG A 77 -20.92 7.97 -2.46
C ARG A 77 -20.51 7.59 -3.88
N LEU A 78 -20.50 6.29 -4.13
CA LEU A 78 -20.07 5.73 -5.40
C LEU A 78 -21.14 4.77 -5.93
N GLY A 79 -21.74 5.13 -7.06
CA GLY A 79 -22.63 4.24 -7.80
C GLY A 79 -21.84 3.14 -8.49
N ILE A 80 -22.32 1.91 -8.43
CA ILE A 80 -21.63 0.74 -8.97
C ILE A 80 -22.43 0.19 -10.14
N VAL A 81 -21.77 0.09 -11.29
CA VAL A 81 -22.38 -0.44 -12.51
C VAL A 81 -21.94 -1.88 -12.71
N LEU A 82 -22.90 -2.79 -12.66
CA LEU A 82 -22.69 -4.21 -12.93
C LEU A 82 -23.26 -4.56 -14.30
N ARG A 83 -22.47 -5.27 -15.10
CA ARG A 83 -22.87 -5.82 -16.38
C ARG A 83 -23.16 -7.30 -16.24
N ARG A 84 -24.37 -7.68 -16.61
CA ARG A 84 -24.81 -9.06 -16.79
C ARG A 84 -24.52 -9.50 -18.22
N ILE A 85 -23.66 -10.49 -18.38
CA ILE A 85 -23.25 -10.98 -19.71
C ILE A 85 -23.79 -12.40 -19.89
N PRO A 86 -24.59 -12.68 -20.94
CA PRO A 86 -25.07 -14.03 -21.21
C PRO A 86 -23.89 -14.95 -21.52
N SER A 87 -23.87 -16.12 -20.87
CA SER A 87 -22.82 -17.11 -21.07
C SER A 87 -23.19 -18.06 -22.20
N LYS A 88 -22.19 -18.42 -23.02
CA LYS A 88 -22.34 -19.38 -24.12
C LYS A 88 -22.21 -20.84 -23.66
N ASN A 89 -21.94 -21.07 -22.38
CA ASN A 89 -21.82 -22.42 -21.84
C ASN A 89 -23.18 -22.91 -21.29
N ARG A 90 -23.35 -24.24 -21.21
CA ARG A 90 -24.62 -24.85 -20.75
C ARG A 90 -24.80 -24.89 -19.22
N TRP A 91 -23.80 -24.46 -18.46
CA TRP A 91 -23.73 -24.67 -17.00
C TRP A 91 -23.97 -23.39 -16.21
N VAL A 92 -23.70 -22.24 -16.84
CA VAL A 92 -23.81 -20.90 -16.30
C VAL A 92 -24.58 -20.10 -17.34
N SER A 93 -25.72 -19.54 -16.95
CA SER A 93 -26.56 -18.76 -17.86
C SER A 93 -26.00 -17.37 -18.12
N HIS A 94 -25.30 -16.79 -17.14
CA HIS A 94 -24.73 -15.45 -17.23
C HIS A 94 -23.56 -15.26 -16.26
N VAL A 95 -22.75 -14.24 -16.50
CA VAL A 95 -21.64 -13.82 -15.64
C VAL A 95 -21.82 -12.34 -15.32
N TRP A 96 -21.52 -11.99 -14.07
CA TRP A 96 -21.48 -10.60 -13.61
C TRP A 96 -20.06 -10.03 -13.72
N ARG A 97 -19.97 -8.78 -14.17
CA ARG A 97 -18.73 -7.99 -14.18
C ARG A 97 -19.02 -6.60 -13.65
N ALA A 98 -18.15 -6.08 -12.78
CA ALA A 98 -18.18 -4.66 -12.48
C ALA A 98 -17.48 -3.91 -13.61
N VAL A 99 -18.19 -2.98 -14.27
CA VAL A 99 -17.68 -2.33 -15.49
C VAL A 99 -17.37 -0.85 -15.30
N ALA A 100 -18.08 -0.17 -14.41
CA ALA A 100 -17.89 1.24 -14.16
C ALA A 100 -18.32 1.62 -12.74
N VAL A 101 -17.80 2.76 -12.28
CA VAL A 101 -18.21 3.42 -11.05
C VAL A 101 -18.61 4.86 -11.33
N LEU A 102 -19.58 5.37 -10.59
CA LEU A 102 -20.22 6.68 -10.79
C LEU A 102 -20.06 7.53 -9.52
N PRO A 103 -19.06 8.42 -9.44
CA PRO A 103 -18.85 9.30 -8.29
C PRO A 103 -20.06 10.21 -8.06
N GLY A 104 -20.55 10.29 -6.82
CA GLY A 104 -21.68 11.15 -6.45
C GLY A 104 -23.04 10.70 -6.96
N ALA A 105 -23.20 9.44 -7.37
CA ALA A 105 -24.47 8.93 -7.86
C ALA A 105 -25.57 8.95 -6.78
N PRO A 106 -26.84 9.19 -7.16
CA PRO A 106 -27.97 9.03 -6.24
C PRO A 106 -28.16 7.56 -5.87
N PRO A 107 -28.79 7.25 -4.72
CA PRO A 107 -29.13 5.87 -4.35
C PRO A 107 -29.89 5.16 -5.47
N ALA A 108 -29.48 3.93 -5.77
CA ALA A 108 -30.16 3.08 -6.73
C ALA A 108 -30.24 1.63 -6.24
N ASP A 109 -31.26 0.93 -6.72
CA ASP A 109 -31.49 -0.49 -6.51
C ASP A 109 -31.81 -1.11 -7.88
N TRP A 110 -30.81 -1.79 -8.47
CA TRP A 110 -30.92 -2.50 -9.76
C TRP A 110 -31.58 -1.73 -10.91
N VAL A 111 -31.22 -0.45 -11.09
CA VAL A 111 -31.76 0.36 -12.20
C VAL A 111 -31.04 -0.02 -13.50
N LEU A 112 -31.79 -0.48 -14.51
CA LEU A 112 -31.25 -0.76 -15.83
C LEU A 112 -30.79 0.55 -16.50
N LEU A 113 -29.51 0.63 -16.88
CA LEU A 113 -28.92 1.78 -17.55
C LEU A 113 -28.88 1.59 -19.06
N ARG A 114 -28.48 0.39 -19.50
CA ARG A 114 -28.25 0.08 -20.91
C ARG A 114 -28.43 -1.41 -21.19
N GLU A 115 -28.87 -1.73 -22.40
CA GLU A 115 -28.84 -3.07 -22.96
C GLU A 115 -28.15 -3.05 -24.33
N GLU A 116 -27.17 -3.92 -24.53
CA GLU A 116 -26.38 -4.01 -25.77
C GLU A 116 -25.94 -5.46 -26.00
N ASP A 117 -26.20 -6.00 -27.19
CA ASP A 117 -25.82 -7.36 -27.60
C ASP A 117 -26.21 -8.47 -26.60
N GLY A 118 -27.36 -8.30 -25.95
CA GLY A 118 -27.87 -9.20 -24.93
C GLY A 118 -27.18 -9.08 -23.56
N ALA A 119 -26.21 -8.17 -23.40
CA ALA A 119 -25.66 -7.80 -22.11
C ALA A 119 -26.43 -6.61 -21.53
N GLN A 120 -26.67 -6.64 -20.22
CA GLN A 120 -27.45 -5.64 -19.51
C GLN A 120 -26.59 -4.97 -18.45
N GLU A 121 -26.54 -3.64 -18.45
CA GLU A 121 -25.78 -2.84 -17.49
C GLU A 121 -26.75 -2.20 -16.50
N TYR A 122 -26.51 -2.44 -15.22
CA TYR A 122 -27.34 -1.99 -14.11
C TYR A 122 -26.56 -1.08 -13.21
N HIS A 123 -27.16 0.03 -12.77
CA HIS A 123 -26.75 0.68 -11.54
C HIS A 123 -27.26 -0.19 -10.39
N ALA A 124 -26.39 -1.09 -9.93
CA ALA A 124 -26.77 -2.16 -9.01
C ALA A 124 -26.99 -1.63 -7.60
N ALA A 125 -26.07 -0.79 -7.12
CA ALA A 125 -26.12 -0.19 -5.79
C ALA A 125 -25.28 1.09 -5.74
N THR A 126 -25.58 1.94 -4.77
CA THR A 126 -24.73 3.06 -4.39
C THR A 126 -24.11 2.78 -3.02
N MET A 127 -22.78 2.72 -2.96
CA MET A 127 -22.03 2.38 -1.75
C MET A 127 -21.17 3.56 -1.28
N PRO A 128 -20.96 3.73 0.02
CA PRO A 128 -19.95 4.65 0.51
C PRO A 128 -18.55 4.09 0.23
N LEU A 129 -17.70 4.89 -0.42
CA LEU A 129 -16.26 4.66 -0.47
C LEU A 129 -15.62 5.51 0.63
N VAL A 130 -15.07 4.84 1.63
CA VAL A 130 -14.41 5.48 2.79
C VAL A 130 -12.91 5.34 2.62
N LEU A 131 -12.19 6.46 2.69
CA LEU A 131 -10.73 6.50 2.71
C LEU A 131 -10.24 6.76 4.11
N HIS A 132 -9.26 5.98 4.57
CA HIS A 132 -8.64 6.14 5.88
C HIS A 132 -7.17 6.55 5.75
N ARG A 133 -6.73 7.47 6.63
CA ARG A 133 -5.33 7.91 6.69
C ARG A 133 -4.34 6.75 6.88
N SER A 134 -4.72 5.72 7.62
CA SER A 134 -3.86 4.55 7.88
C SER A 134 -3.53 3.76 6.61
N GLU A 135 -4.35 3.88 5.57
CA GLU A 135 -4.22 3.16 4.31
C GLU A 135 -3.64 4.00 3.18
N ALA A 136 -3.14 5.21 3.47
CA ALA A 136 -2.62 6.15 2.46
C ALA A 136 -1.58 5.50 1.54
N GLU A 137 -0.74 4.62 2.06
CA GLU A 137 0.25 3.89 1.26
C GLU A 137 -0.38 2.92 0.26
N SER A 138 -1.47 2.26 0.65
CA SER A 138 -2.26 1.38 -0.23
C SER A 138 -2.81 2.17 -1.43
N TYR A 139 -3.34 3.37 -1.16
CA TYR A 139 -3.89 4.23 -2.22
C TYR A 139 -2.79 4.73 -3.19
N ARG A 140 -1.57 4.98 -2.72
CA ARG A 140 -0.42 5.29 -3.60
C ARG A 140 -0.13 4.15 -4.57
N VAL A 141 -0.21 2.90 -4.10
CA VAL A 141 -0.05 1.72 -4.96
C VAL A 141 -1.17 1.65 -6.00
N ALA A 142 -2.42 1.91 -5.61
CA ALA A 142 -3.56 1.96 -6.54
C ALA A 142 -3.36 3.02 -7.64
N LEU A 143 -2.92 4.22 -7.25
CA LEU A 143 -2.70 5.36 -8.17
C LEU A 143 -1.45 5.20 -9.05
N ALA A 144 -0.49 4.36 -8.65
CA ALA A 144 0.66 4.00 -9.47
C ALA A 144 0.33 2.94 -10.54
N GLY A 145 -0.77 2.20 -10.37
CA GLY A 145 -1.24 1.18 -11.30
C GLY A 145 -1.60 1.72 -12.68
N ARG A 146 -1.51 0.86 -13.70
CA ARG A 146 -2.01 1.14 -15.06
C ARG A 146 -2.83 -0.06 -15.57
N PRO A 147 -4.17 0.07 -15.73
CA PRO A 147 -4.98 1.23 -15.35
C PRO A 147 -5.03 1.46 -13.83
N ARG A 148 -5.42 2.65 -13.40
CA ARG A 148 -5.72 2.95 -11.98
C ARG A 148 -7.07 2.34 -11.66
N THR A 149 -7.13 1.54 -10.61
CA THR A 149 -8.29 0.68 -10.34
C THR A 149 -8.81 0.84 -8.93
N VAL A 150 -10.14 0.87 -8.81
CA VAL A 150 -10.86 0.64 -7.56
C VAL A 150 -11.38 -0.80 -7.60
N TRP A 151 -11.58 -1.43 -6.45
CA TRP A 151 -12.07 -2.80 -6.37
C TRP A 151 -13.49 -2.83 -5.84
N VAL A 152 -14.35 -3.55 -6.55
CA VAL A 152 -15.71 -3.82 -6.11
C VAL A 152 -15.78 -5.25 -5.62
N VAL A 153 -16.15 -5.42 -4.35
CA VAL A 153 -16.32 -6.74 -3.74
C VAL A 153 -17.79 -7.13 -3.87
N LEU A 154 -18.02 -8.24 -4.54
CA LEU A 154 -19.33 -8.82 -4.80
C LEU A 154 -19.47 -10.13 -4.04
N ARG A 155 -20.69 -10.47 -3.65
CA ARG A 155 -21.00 -11.72 -2.98
C ARG A 155 -22.29 -12.32 -3.51
N PRO A 156 -22.48 -13.65 -3.41
CA PRO A 156 -23.77 -14.26 -3.69
C PRO A 156 -24.88 -13.58 -2.87
N ALA A 157 -25.98 -13.23 -3.53
CA ALA A 157 -27.13 -12.65 -2.87
C ALA A 157 -27.86 -13.72 -2.03
N PRO A 158 -28.56 -13.32 -0.95
CA PRO A 158 -29.39 -14.25 -0.19
C PRO A 158 -30.57 -14.77 -1.04
N PRO A 159 -31.11 -15.96 -0.71
CA PRO A 159 -32.30 -16.48 -1.38
C PRO A 159 -33.46 -15.48 -1.35
N GLY A 160 -34.10 -15.25 -2.50
CA GLY A 160 -35.22 -14.33 -2.64
C GLY A 160 -34.84 -12.88 -2.99
N ALA A 161 -33.56 -12.58 -3.16
CA ALA A 161 -33.11 -11.29 -3.70
C ALA A 161 -33.49 -11.13 -5.19
N ALA A 162 -33.55 -9.88 -5.66
CA ALA A 162 -33.89 -9.55 -7.04
C ALA A 162 -32.86 -10.08 -8.07
N GLN A 163 -31.60 -10.19 -7.66
CA GLN A 163 -30.51 -10.77 -8.44
C GLN A 163 -29.73 -11.79 -7.59
N ASP A 164 -28.94 -12.63 -8.23
CA ASP A 164 -28.12 -13.68 -7.60
C ASP A 164 -26.78 -13.18 -7.04
N ILE A 165 -26.45 -11.90 -7.26
CA ILE A 165 -25.27 -11.24 -6.71
C ILE A 165 -25.65 -9.96 -5.97
N ALA A 166 -24.86 -9.58 -4.97
CA ALA A 166 -25.01 -8.35 -4.23
C ALA A 166 -23.66 -7.66 -4.06
N VAL A 167 -23.67 -6.33 -4.06
CA VAL A 167 -22.47 -5.55 -3.74
C VAL A 167 -22.23 -5.60 -2.23
N ARG A 168 -21.03 -6.02 -1.83
CA ARG A 168 -20.61 -6.07 -0.42
C ARG A 168 -19.98 -4.77 0.03
N LEU A 169 -18.96 -4.32 -0.71
CA LEU A 169 -18.24 -3.07 -0.46
C LEU A 169 -17.49 -2.61 -1.71
N VAL A 170 -16.98 -1.38 -1.65
CA VAL A 170 -16.05 -0.83 -2.64
C VAL A 170 -14.84 -0.27 -1.93
N THR A 171 -13.64 -0.60 -2.42
CA THR A 171 -12.38 -0.18 -1.80
C THR A 171 -11.40 0.36 -2.83
N ALA A 172 -10.69 1.42 -2.44
CA ALA A 172 -9.54 1.95 -3.18
C ALA A 172 -8.21 1.33 -2.72
N SER A 173 -8.23 0.49 -1.67
CA SER A 173 -7.06 -0.14 -1.08
C SER A 173 -6.79 -1.48 -1.79
N PRO A 174 -5.70 -1.63 -2.59
CA PRO A 174 -5.30 -2.92 -3.15
C PRO A 174 -5.03 -3.97 -2.07
N PHE A 175 -4.55 -3.56 -0.89
CA PHE A 175 -4.28 -4.47 0.22
C PHE A 175 -5.57 -5.05 0.81
N GLU A 176 -6.57 -4.20 1.07
CA GLU A 176 -7.89 -4.68 1.52
C GLU A 176 -8.55 -5.57 0.45
N ALA A 177 -8.45 -5.18 -0.83
CA ALA A 177 -8.97 -6.00 -1.92
C ALA A 177 -8.31 -7.38 -1.98
N GLN A 178 -7.00 -7.47 -1.70
CA GLN A 178 -6.28 -8.74 -1.66
C GLN A 178 -6.80 -9.65 -0.53
N ASP A 179 -7.07 -9.10 0.65
CA ASP A 179 -7.62 -9.88 1.78
C ASP A 179 -8.96 -10.55 1.40
N TYR A 180 -9.80 -9.87 0.63
CA TYR A 180 -11.04 -10.44 0.09
C TYR A 180 -10.82 -11.47 -1.02
N MET A 181 -9.76 -11.32 -1.82
CA MET A 181 -9.44 -12.33 -2.85
C MET A 181 -8.96 -13.64 -2.23
N GLU A 182 -8.34 -13.60 -1.05
CA GLU A 182 -7.80 -14.77 -0.36
C GLU A 182 -8.89 -15.62 0.33
N SER A 183 -10.06 -15.04 0.65
CA SER A 183 -11.18 -15.78 1.27
C SER A 183 -11.78 -16.83 0.33
N GLY A 184 -11.86 -16.53 -0.97
CA GLY A 184 -12.54 -17.34 -1.99
C GLY A 184 -14.08 -17.34 -1.90
N GLU A 185 -14.69 -16.64 -0.93
CA GLU A 185 -16.15 -16.52 -0.79
C GLU A 185 -16.71 -15.33 -1.58
N GLU A 186 -15.90 -14.29 -1.74
CA GLU A 186 -16.25 -13.07 -2.47
C GLU A 186 -15.64 -13.03 -3.89
N LEU A 187 -16.37 -12.38 -4.80
CA LEU A 187 -15.88 -12.05 -6.12
C LEU A 187 -15.35 -10.60 -6.11
N VAL A 188 -14.05 -10.43 -6.26
CA VAL A 188 -13.40 -9.11 -6.30
C VAL A 188 -13.17 -8.72 -7.76
N GLU A 189 -13.83 -7.67 -8.23
CA GLU A 189 -13.72 -7.17 -9.60
C GLU A 189 -12.97 -5.82 -9.62
N PRO A 190 -11.84 -5.72 -10.35
CA PRO A 190 -11.14 -4.46 -10.54
C PRO A 190 -11.87 -3.59 -11.58
N VAL A 191 -12.13 -2.34 -11.22
CA VAL A 191 -12.82 -1.36 -12.07
C VAL A 191 -11.90 -0.16 -12.31
N PRO A 192 -11.67 0.25 -13.58
CA PRO A 192 -10.92 1.47 -13.86
C PRO A 192 -11.57 2.69 -13.21
N MET A 193 -10.75 3.50 -12.55
CA MET A 193 -11.22 4.73 -11.91
C MET A 193 -11.57 5.79 -12.97
N PRO A 194 -12.70 6.50 -12.84
CA PRO A 194 -12.93 7.75 -13.56
C PRO A 194 -11.96 8.84 -13.08
N GLU A 195 -11.59 9.77 -13.96
CA GLU A 195 -10.66 10.86 -13.66
C GLU A 195 -11.03 11.65 -12.40
N ALA A 196 -12.32 11.93 -12.20
CA ALA A 196 -12.82 12.61 -11.01
C ALA A 196 -12.54 11.84 -9.71
N LEU A 197 -12.65 10.51 -9.75
CA LEU A 197 -12.36 9.65 -8.60
C LEU A 197 -10.84 9.59 -8.34
N GLU A 198 -10.04 9.47 -9.39
CA GLU A 198 -8.58 9.49 -9.28
C GLU A 198 -8.09 10.77 -8.62
N ALA A 199 -8.57 11.93 -9.09
CA ALA A 199 -8.18 13.23 -8.56
C ALA A 199 -8.56 13.37 -7.08
N TRP A 200 -9.74 12.87 -6.68
CA TRP A 200 -10.18 12.90 -5.29
C TRP A 200 -9.33 12.02 -4.37
N ILE A 201 -9.04 10.78 -4.78
CA ILE A 201 -8.18 9.86 -4.01
C ILE A 201 -6.75 10.41 -3.94
N ALA A 202 -6.23 10.96 -5.04
CA ALA A 202 -4.90 11.57 -5.08
C ALA A 202 -4.81 12.76 -4.12
N ALA A 203 -5.77 13.69 -4.16
CA ALA A 203 -5.80 14.83 -3.24
C ALA A 203 -5.87 14.39 -1.77
N PHE A 204 -6.66 13.36 -1.45
CA PHE A 204 -6.69 12.81 -0.10
C PHE A 204 -5.34 12.23 0.31
N THR A 205 -4.69 11.48 -0.59
CA THR A 205 -3.42 10.79 -0.35
C THR A 205 -2.24 11.76 -0.21
N ASP A 206 -2.20 12.79 -1.04
CA ASP A 206 -1.16 13.83 -1.05
C ASP A 206 -1.26 14.74 0.18
N ALA A 207 -2.46 14.91 0.74
CA ALA A 207 -2.65 15.64 1.98
C ALA A 207 -2.11 14.88 3.21
N GLN A 208 -1.90 13.56 3.13
CA GLN A 208 -1.46 12.78 4.28
C GLN A 208 0.03 13.01 4.59
N PRO A 209 0.38 13.30 5.86
CA PRO A 209 1.78 13.38 6.25
C PRO A 209 2.50 12.06 6.01
N ASP A 210 3.78 12.14 5.62
CA ASP A 210 4.64 10.99 5.54
C ASP A 210 4.69 10.25 6.88
N GLY A 211 4.78 8.92 6.80
CA GLY A 211 4.94 8.08 7.98
C GLY A 211 6.23 8.43 8.74
N PRO A 212 6.28 8.19 10.07
CA PRO A 212 7.51 8.38 10.81
C PRO A 212 8.61 7.49 10.21
N ALA A 213 9.81 8.05 10.05
CA ALA A 213 10.95 7.28 9.57
C ALA A 213 11.14 6.05 10.47
N PHE A 214 11.29 4.87 9.86
CA PHE A 214 11.48 3.63 10.62
C PHE A 214 12.79 3.69 11.41
N VAL A 215 12.70 3.86 12.73
CA VAL A 215 13.85 3.81 13.64
C VAL A 215 13.99 2.39 14.17
N LYS A 216 14.98 1.65 13.65
CA LYS A 216 15.31 0.31 14.16
C LYS A 216 15.65 0.39 15.66
N ARG A 217 14.94 -0.38 16.49
CA ARG A 217 15.25 -0.49 17.92
C ARG A 217 16.68 -1.00 18.11
N ARG A 218 17.53 -0.21 18.76
CA ARG A 218 18.88 -0.66 19.16
C ARG A 218 18.72 -1.77 20.20
N ARG A 219 19.32 -2.94 19.95
CA ARG A 219 19.34 -4.04 20.92
C ARG A 219 20.09 -3.54 22.16
N VAL A 220 19.41 -3.53 23.31
CA VAL A 220 20.07 -3.35 24.60
C VAL A 220 20.75 -4.68 24.93
N PRO A 221 22.06 -4.71 25.25
CA PRO A 221 22.72 -5.91 25.73
C PRO A 221 21.99 -6.40 26.99
N HIS A 222 21.83 -7.72 27.12
CA HIS A 222 21.36 -8.30 28.38
C HIS A 222 22.45 -8.05 29.42
N ALA A 223 22.17 -7.16 30.38
CA ALA A 223 23.00 -7.03 31.56
C ALA A 223 22.64 -8.20 32.49
N PRO A 224 23.60 -9.07 32.88
CA PRO A 224 23.32 -10.06 33.91
C PRO A 224 22.88 -9.33 35.17
N ALA A 225 21.76 -9.76 35.76
CA ALA A 225 21.43 -9.35 37.11
C ALA A 225 22.55 -9.84 38.04
N ALA A 226 22.92 -9.04 39.04
CA ALA A 226 23.81 -9.52 40.09
C ALA A 226 23.07 -10.59 40.90
N GLU A 227 23.22 -11.85 40.48
CA GLU A 227 22.63 -13.00 41.17
C GLU A 227 23.55 -13.43 42.32
N ASP A 228 23.30 -12.90 43.52
CA ASP A 228 23.97 -13.33 44.75
C ASP A 228 23.34 -14.61 45.33
N GLY A 229 23.30 -15.67 44.50
CA GLY A 229 22.83 -17.02 44.85
C GLY A 229 21.31 -17.16 44.99
N LEU A 230 20.74 -18.23 44.43
CA LEU A 230 19.33 -18.59 44.63
C LEU A 230 19.15 -19.19 46.03
N GLY A 231 18.57 -18.44 46.97
CA GLY A 231 18.11 -18.99 48.25
C GLY A 231 18.10 -18.01 49.42
N ASP A 232 17.41 -18.40 50.50
CA ASP A 232 17.49 -17.71 51.79
C ASP A 232 18.92 -17.77 52.33
N ARG A 233 19.51 -16.61 52.62
CA ARG A 233 20.90 -16.46 53.11
C ARG A 233 21.17 -17.22 54.41
N ARG A 234 20.14 -17.68 55.13
CA ARG A 234 20.25 -18.41 56.40
C ARG A 234 20.38 -19.92 56.26
N ILE A 235 20.02 -20.50 55.11
CA ILE A 235 20.00 -21.95 54.91
C ILE A 235 21.15 -22.33 53.99
N ALA A 236 22.11 -23.09 54.51
CA ALA A 236 23.21 -23.62 53.70
C ALA A 236 22.66 -24.62 52.67
N GLN A 237 22.88 -24.36 51.38
CA GLN A 237 22.54 -25.27 50.30
C GLN A 237 23.80 -25.78 49.59
N GLU A 238 23.75 -26.98 49.05
CA GLU A 238 24.86 -27.57 48.27
C GLU A 238 25.20 -26.77 47.00
N SER A 239 24.27 -25.94 46.49
CA SER A 239 24.50 -25.04 45.35
C SER A 239 25.32 -23.79 45.68
N ASP A 240 25.60 -23.52 46.96
CA ASP A 240 26.25 -22.28 47.42
C ASP A 240 27.78 -22.29 47.22
N VAL A 241 28.32 -23.34 46.59
CA VAL A 241 29.74 -23.53 46.28
C VAL A 241 30.32 -22.41 45.39
N TYR A 242 29.49 -21.69 44.64
CA TYR A 242 29.91 -20.61 43.75
C TYR A 242 29.51 -19.19 44.24
N ARG A 243 29.12 -19.04 45.50
CA ARG A 243 28.75 -17.73 46.07
C ARG A 243 29.96 -16.78 46.12
N ALA A 244 29.78 -15.54 45.66
CA ALA A 244 30.83 -14.54 45.64
C ALA A 244 31.35 -14.25 47.08
N PRO A 245 32.67 -14.18 47.31
CA PRO A 245 33.25 -14.09 48.65
C PRO A 245 32.89 -12.81 49.42
N SER A 246 32.43 -11.77 48.74
CA SER A 246 31.85 -10.56 49.35
C SER A 246 30.57 -10.87 50.12
N SER A 247 29.67 -11.67 49.56
CA SER A 247 28.37 -11.99 50.15
C SER A 247 28.45 -12.93 51.37
N LEU A 248 29.59 -13.61 51.58
CA LEU A 248 29.90 -14.41 52.77
C LEU A 248 30.37 -13.55 53.96
N ARG A 249 30.92 -12.36 53.70
CA ARG A 249 31.40 -11.43 54.75
C ARG A 249 30.22 -10.84 55.54
N ASP A 250 29.15 -10.45 54.83
CA ASP A 250 27.91 -9.93 55.45
C ASP A 250 27.25 -10.91 56.44
N ARG A 251 27.46 -12.23 56.30
CA ARG A 251 26.95 -13.24 57.25
C ARG A 251 27.60 -13.14 58.62
N LYS A 252 28.87 -12.71 58.67
CA LYS A 252 29.66 -12.68 59.90
C LYS A 252 29.32 -11.47 60.78
N ASP A 253 28.74 -10.43 60.20
CA ASP A 253 28.44 -9.16 60.85
C ASP A 253 26.96 -9.02 61.26
N MET A 254 26.18 -10.10 61.21
CA MET A 254 24.78 -10.12 61.62
C MET A 254 24.65 -10.73 63.04
N PRO A 255 23.98 -10.06 64.00
CA PRO A 255 23.88 -10.51 65.40
C PRO A 255 23.04 -11.77 65.56
#